data_AF-A0A090XDH0-F1
#
_entry.id   AF-A0A090XDH0-F1
#
_cell.length_a   1.000
_cell.length_b   1.000
_cell.length_c   1.000
_cell.angle_alpha   90.00
_cell.angle_beta   90.00
_cell.angle_gamma   90.00
#
_symmetry.space_group_name_H-M   'P 1'
#
loop_
_entity.id
_entity.type
_entity.pdbx_description
1 polymer ?
#
loop_
_entity_poly.entity_id
_entity_poly.type
_entity_poly.pdbx_seq_one_letter_code
_entity_poly.pdbx_strand_id
1 'polypeptide(L)'
;MASNSTSTAPTKGSEATGDDIVVTVDDIQRLGIANLDKLPEDYYDSGADQQQTLRENRLAYLRLRLRPKQLNNVATRDKAATLLKDQKLSMPIGIAPTAFQKMAHPEGEMATARAAQKANTLMILSTLSNTTLEDVAAAAPEGLRWFQLYVYKDRDITKDLVQRAEKSGYKALVVTVDTPLFGKQNRRRQEQLHIAGGPDCGQPGRRWRRPGSLVQGQGWLPTAKTLFDPSLTWDDIKWLRSITNLKVIAKGVLTAEDARNAVKDRCFWHPRLQPRCSATGRSDIHNRGPAGDHQSSSTLGRGVPGRRHSSRDRRHQGSRAWSQSRLRGTPGTLGAGV
;
A
#
# COMPACT_ATOMS: atom_id res chain seq x y z
N MET A 1 51.56 -7.23 -31.61
CA MET A 1 50.62 -7.80 -30.62
C MET A 1 49.85 -6.64 -30.01
N ALA A 2 48.64 -6.36 -30.51
CA ALA A 2 47.80 -5.28 -30.02
C ALA A 2 46.95 -5.80 -28.86
N SER A 3 47.16 -5.25 -27.66
CA SER A 3 46.37 -5.54 -26.47
C SER A 3 45.02 -4.83 -26.57
N ASN A 4 43.94 -5.62 -26.72
CA ASN A 4 42.57 -5.12 -26.64
C ASN A 4 42.26 -4.67 -25.21
N SER A 5 42.15 -3.35 -25.01
CA SER A 5 41.54 -2.77 -23.81
C SER A 5 40.02 -2.78 -23.98
N THR A 6 39.37 -3.85 -23.53
CA THR A 6 37.93 -3.83 -23.27
C THR A 6 37.66 -2.95 -22.04
N SER A 7 37.13 -1.76 -22.31
CA SER A 7 36.48 -0.88 -21.34
C SER A 7 35.35 -1.64 -20.64
N THR A 8 35.55 -2.06 -19.40
CA THR A 8 34.50 -2.55 -18.52
C THR A 8 33.57 -1.40 -18.16
N ALA A 9 32.26 -1.58 -18.38
CA ALA A 9 31.24 -0.66 -17.89
C ALA A 9 31.34 -0.53 -16.36
N PRO A 10 31.09 0.66 -15.79
CA PRO A 10 31.19 0.85 -14.34
C PRO A 10 30.16 -0.04 -13.64
N THR A 11 30.64 -0.88 -12.73
CA THR A 11 29.81 -1.66 -11.80
C THR A 11 29.01 -0.69 -10.93
N LYS A 12 27.69 -0.69 -11.08
CA LYS A 12 26.79 -0.01 -10.14
C LYS A 12 26.90 -0.70 -8.79
N GLY A 13 27.61 -0.05 -7.88
CA GLY A 13 27.91 -0.55 -6.56
C GLY A 13 28.91 0.39 -5.90
N SER A 14 28.54 1.65 -5.72
CA SER A 14 29.14 2.38 -4.61
C SER A 14 28.50 1.78 -3.37
N GLU A 15 29.23 0.93 -2.66
CA GLU A 15 28.92 0.67 -1.24
C GLU A 15 28.59 2.01 -0.60
N ALA A 16 27.50 2.07 0.18
CA ALA A 16 27.20 3.25 0.96
C ALA A 16 28.47 3.63 1.71
N THR A 17 29.09 4.73 1.29
CA THR A 17 30.32 5.17 1.93
C THR A 17 29.96 5.51 3.36
N GLY A 18 30.86 5.30 4.32
CA GLY A 18 30.60 5.64 5.73
C GLY A 18 30.19 7.11 5.99
N ASP A 19 30.23 7.93 4.93
CA ASP A 19 29.85 9.34 4.87
C ASP A 19 28.39 9.60 4.42
N ASP A 20 27.64 8.57 4.02
CA ASP A 20 26.23 8.74 3.60
C ASP A 20 25.32 9.01 4.81
N ILE A 21 25.09 10.29 5.09
CA ILE A 21 24.17 10.72 6.15
C ILE A 21 22.72 10.56 5.69
N VAL A 22 22.02 9.57 6.27
CA VAL A 22 20.57 9.37 6.06
C VAL A 22 19.79 10.17 7.09
N VAL A 23 19.09 11.23 6.65
CA VAL A 23 18.29 12.10 7.53
C VAL A 23 16.79 11.87 7.33
N THR A 24 16.37 11.60 6.09
CA THR A 24 14.96 11.48 5.71
C THR A 24 14.68 10.15 4.99
N VAL A 25 13.39 9.79 4.90
CA VAL A 25 12.97 8.64 4.09
C VAL A 25 13.23 8.88 2.59
N ASP A 26 13.25 10.14 2.15
CA ASP A 26 13.60 10.50 0.77
C ASP A 26 15.08 10.22 0.47
N ASP A 27 15.97 10.35 1.46
CA ASP A 27 17.38 9.93 1.33
C ASP A 27 17.49 8.41 1.14
N ILE A 28 16.69 7.64 1.90
CA ILE A 28 16.62 6.18 1.73
C ILE A 28 16.13 5.83 0.32
N GLN A 29 15.09 6.51 -0.18
CA GLN A 29 14.60 6.30 -1.54
C GLN A 29 15.70 6.62 -2.58
N ARG A 30 16.38 7.77 -2.45
CA ARG A 30 17.46 8.18 -3.36
C ARG A 30 18.61 7.19 -3.37
N LEU A 31 19.13 6.82 -2.21
CA LEU A 31 20.23 5.85 -2.08
C LEU A 31 19.80 4.45 -2.53
N GLY A 32 18.56 4.05 -2.24
CA GLY A 32 17.99 2.80 -2.72
C GLY A 32 17.95 2.75 -4.24
N ILE A 33 17.35 3.74 -4.90
CA ILE A 33 17.28 3.82 -6.37
C ILE A 33 18.67 3.79 -7.00
N ALA A 34 19.65 4.48 -6.41
CA ALA A 34 21.02 4.48 -6.92
C ALA A 34 21.68 3.08 -6.90
N ASN A 35 21.24 2.21 -5.99
CA ASN A 35 21.80 0.87 -5.77
C ASN A 35 20.93 -0.28 -6.30
N LEU A 36 19.73 0.01 -6.82
CA LEU A 36 18.86 -1.01 -7.40
C LEU A 36 19.11 -1.17 -8.90
N ASP A 37 18.95 -2.40 -9.37
CA ASP A 37 18.74 -2.66 -10.79
C ASP A 37 17.42 -2.04 -11.26
N LYS A 38 17.31 -1.80 -12.58
CA LYS A 38 16.15 -1.11 -13.17
C LYS A 38 14.81 -1.83 -12.92
N LEU A 39 14.81 -3.16 -12.94
CA LEU A 39 13.60 -3.96 -12.69
C LEU A 39 13.09 -3.82 -11.24
N PRO A 40 13.91 -4.06 -10.21
CA PRO A 40 13.54 -3.78 -8.82
C PRO A 40 13.13 -2.32 -8.59
N GLU A 41 13.89 -1.34 -9.12
CA GLU A 41 13.57 0.09 -9.04
C GLU A 41 12.14 0.34 -9.52
N ASP A 42 11.83 -0.03 -10.75
CA ASP A 42 10.51 0.18 -11.34
C ASP A 42 9.40 -0.59 -10.62
N TYR A 43 9.70 -1.75 -10.09
CA TYR A 43 8.72 -2.55 -9.35
C TYR A 43 8.31 -1.90 -8.03
N TYR A 44 9.27 -1.28 -7.32
CA TYR A 44 9.03 -0.65 -6.03
C TYR A 44 8.56 0.79 -6.17
N ASP A 45 9.12 1.57 -7.10
CA ASP A 45 8.83 2.99 -7.28
C ASP A 45 7.79 3.26 -8.38
N SER A 46 6.76 2.40 -8.48
CA SER A 46 5.66 2.61 -9.43
C SER A 46 4.27 2.48 -8.81
N GLY A 47 3.40 3.41 -9.22
CA GLY A 47 1.95 3.35 -9.04
C GLY A 47 1.22 2.78 -10.26
N ALA A 48 -0.11 2.69 -10.16
CA ALA A 48 -0.96 2.30 -11.27
C ALA A 48 -1.18 3.46 -12.27
N ASP A 49 -1.32 3.10 -13.54
CA ASP A 49 -1.63 3.99 -14.65
C ASP A 49 -0.72 5.23 -14.70
N GLN A 50 -1.29 6.44 -14.56
CA GLN A 50 -0.55 7.71 -14.54
C GLN A 50 -0.06 8.10 -13.13
N GLN A 51 -0.18 7.19 -12.15
CA GLN A 51 0.32 7.36 -10.78
C GLN A 51 -0.31 8.54 -10.02
N GLN A 52 -1.51 8.99 -10.44
CA GLN A 52 -2.22 10.10 -9.80
C GLN A 52 -2.42 9.85 -8.30
N THR A 53 -2.94 8.67 -7.92
CA THR A 53 -3.17 8.32 -6.51
C THR A 53 -1.87 8.24 -5.70
N LEU A 54 -0.76 7.81 -6.31
CA LEU A 54 0.55 7.81 -5.64
C LEU A 54 0.96 9.22 -5.22
N ARG A 55 0.80 10.19 -6.14
CA ARG A 55 1.05 11.61 -5.86
C ARG A 55 0.06 12.17 -4.83
N GLU A 56 -1.23 11.89 -4.98
CA GLU A 56 -2.27 12.39 -4.08
C GLU A 56 -2.10 11.90 -2.64
N ASN A 57 -1.62 10.67 -2.44
CA ASN A 57 -1.33 10.12 -1.11
C ASN A 57 -0.33 10.99 -0.33
N ARG A 58 0.74 11.47 -1.00
CA ARG A 58 1.73 12.38 -0.39
C ARG A 58 1.13 13.77 -0.15
N LEU A 59 0.45 14.32 -1.17
CA LEU A 59 -0.16 15.66 -1.08
C LEU A 59 -1.31 15.74 -0.06
N ALA A 60 -1.96 14.62 0.27
CA ALA A 60 -2.98 14.56 1.31
C ALA A 60 -2.46 14.99 2.69
N TYR A 61 -1.27 14.55 3.07
CA TYR A 61 -0.66 14.94 4.35
C TYR A 61 -0.35 16.44 4.40
N LEU A 62 0.06 17.02 3.27
CA LEU A 62 0.36 18.45 3.16
C LEU A 62 -0.89 19.34 3.21
N ARG A 63 -2.10 18.78 3.17
CA ARG A 63 -3.35 19.52 3.39
C ARG A 63 -3.69 19.66 4.86
N LEU A 64 -3.14 18.81 5.72
CA LEU A 64 -3.34 18.86 7.17
C LEU A 64 -2.38 19.89 7.80
N ARG A 65 -2.86 20.61 8.80
CA ARG A 65 -2.06 21.57 9.58
C ARG A 65 -2.09 21.16 11.04
N LEU A 66 -0.91 21.13 11.66
CA LEU A 66 -0.78 20.88 13.09
C LEU A 66 -1.03 22.18 13.86
N ARG A 67 -1.80 22.10 14.95
CA ARG A 67 -2.00 23.19 15.91
C ARG A 67 -1.24 22.83 17.19
N PRO A 68 0.06 23.15 17.30
CA PRO A 68 0.85 22.75 18.45
C PRO A 68 0.36 23.46 19.72
N LYS A 69 0.16 22.68 20.78
CA LYS A 69 -0.09 23.23 22.12
C LYS A 69 1.24 23.66 22.74
N GLN A 70 1.28 24.88 23.24
CA GLN A 70 2.47 25.45 23.89
C GLN A 70 2.50 25.08 25.37
N LEU A 71 3.68 25.13 26.00
CA LEU A 71 3.88 24.95 27.44
C LEU A 71 3.30 23.63 28.02
N ASN A 72 3.20 22.57 27.21
CA ASN A 72 2.53 21.33 27.58
C ASN A 72 3.50 20.24 28.08
N ASN A 73 4.43 20.59 28.98
CA ASN A 73 5.53 19.76 29.51
C ASN A 73 5.78 18.44 28.76
N VAL A 74 6.67 18.49 27.77
CA VAL A 74 7.04 17.34 26.95
C VAL A 74 8.41 16.77 27.33
N ALA A 75 8.90 16.96 28.56
CA ALA A 75 10.22 16.44 28.96
C ALA A 75 10.33 14.92 28.70
N THR A 76 9.29 14.18 29.07
CA THR A 76 9.14 12.75 28.80
C THR A 76 8.10 12.54 27.69
N ARG A 77 8.44 11.72 26.68
CA ARG A 77 7.52 11.36 25.59
C ARG A 77 7.39 9.86 25.52
N ASP A 78 6.17 9.35 25.68
CA ASP A 78 5.86 7.96 25.36
C ASP A 78 5.33 7.87 23.93
N LYS A 79 5.96 7.01 23.14
CA LYS A 79 5.56 6.73 21.75
C LYS A 79 4.93 5.35 21.63
N ALA A 80 4.91 4.56 22.71
CA ALA A 80 4.43 3.19 22.65
C ALA A 80 2.97 3.13 22.15
N ALA A 81 2.66 2.06 21.46
CA ALA A 81 1.33 1.79 20.94
C ALA A 81 0.95 0.33 21.21
N THR A 82 -0.33 0.06 21.37
CA THR A 82 -0.85 -1.30 21.55
C THR A 82 -1.84 -1.61 20.44
N LEU A 83 -1.50 -2.57 19.58
CA LEU A 83 -2.37 -3.08 18.52
C LEU A 83 -3.21 -4.26 19.04
N LEU A 84 -4.43 -4.39 18.53
CA LEU A 84 -5.35 -5.51 18.82
C LEU A 84 -5.56 -5.80 20.32
N LYS A 85 -5.35 -4.79 21.17
CA LYS A 85 -5.45 -4.75 22.64
C LYS A 85 -4.27 -5.34 23.41
N ASP A 86 -3.48 -6.24 22.82
CA ASP A 86 -2.45 -7.01 23.54
C ASP A 86 -1.05 -6.94 22.90
N GLN A 87 -0.91 -6.38 21.70
CA GLN A 87 0.35 -6.38 20.96
C GLN A 87 1.06 -5.04 21.09
N LYS A 88 2.05 -4.98 21.98
CA LYS A 88 2.80 -3.76 22.29
C LYS A 88 3.88 -3.48 21.23
N LEU A 89 4.02 -2.22 20.86
CA LEU A 89 5.04 -1.68 19.98
C LEU A 89 5.74 -0.51 20.67
N SER A 90 7.00 -0.27 20.34
CA SER A 90 7.77 0.88 20.82
C SER A 90 7.32 2.21 20.19
N MET A 91 6.62 2.14 19.05
CA MET A 91 6.14 3.30 18.27
C MET A 91 4.92 2.91 17.41
N PRO A 92 4.05 3.86 17.01
CA PRO A 92 2.86 3.58 16.21
C PRO A 92 3.19 3.46 14.71
N ILE A 93 4.29 2.79 14.37
CA ILE A 93 4.81 2.67 13.00
C ILE A 93 5.28 1.24 12.79
N GLY A 94 4.60 0.49 11.91
CA GLY A 94 4.97 -0.87 11.50
C GLY A 94 5.32 -0.97 10.02
N ILE A 95 5.79 -2.15 9.61
CA ILE A 95 6.23 -2.44 8.24
C ILE A 95 5.09 -3.11 7.47
N ALA A 96 4.63 -2.46 6.40
CA ALA A 96 3.59 -2.95 5.51
C ALA A 96 4.05 -4.14 4.63
N PRO A 97 3.14 -5.01 4.19
CA PRO A 97 3.50 -6.14 3.34
C PRO A 97 3.98 -5.67 1.97
N THR A 98 5.23 -5.98 1.67
CA THR A 98 5.89 -5.70 0.39
C THR A 98 6.47 -6.99 -0.15
N ALA A 99 6.08 -7.33 -1.37
CA ALA A 99 6.45 -8.58 -2.01
C ALA A 99 7.88 -8.54 -2.58
N PHE A 100 8.45 -9.72 -2.76
CA PHE A 100 9.73 -9.95 -3.43
C PHE A 100 10.94 -9.19 -2.86
N GLN A 101 11.13 -9.12 -1.54
CA GLN A 101 12.16 -8.25 -0.93
C GLN A 101 13.61 -8.63 -1.29
N LYS A 102 13.85 -9.87 -1.77
CA LYS A 102 15.19 -10.28 -2.24
C LYS A 102 15.63 -9.60 -3.54
N MET A 103 14.71 -8.93 -4.24
CA MET A 103 15.08 -8.05 -5.35
C MET A 103 15.79 -6.77 -4.88
N ALA A 104 15.62 -6.37 -3.61
CA ALA A 104 16.30 -5.21 -3.03
C ALA A 104 17.59 -5.56 -2.28
N HIS A 105 17.60 -6.70 -1.59
CA HIS A 105 18.77 -7.15 -0.83
C HIS A 105 18.75 -8.68 -0.66
N PRO A 106 19.88 -9.41 -0.76
CA PRO A 106 19.89 -10.88 -0.71
C PRO A 106 19.21 -11.50 0.52
N GLU A 107 19.25 -10.82 1.66
CA GLU A 107 18.59 -11.28 2.90
C GLU A 107 17.07 -11.07 2.92
N GLY A 108 16.55 -10.16 2.07
CA GLY A 108 15.13 -9.89 1.88
C GLY A 108 14.32 -9.79 3.18
N GLU A 109 13.27 -10.59 3.26
CA GLU A 109 12.30 -10.56 4.36
C GLU A 109 12.89 -10.91 5.72
N MET A 110 13.97 -11.69 5.77
CA MET A 110 14.63 -12.02 7.05
C MET A 110 15.32 -10.80 7.66
N ALA A 111 15.99 -9.97 6.84
CA ALA A 111 16.60 -8.74 7.32
C ALA A 111 15.54 -7.77 7.84
N THR A 112 14.42 -7.62 7.11
CA THR A 112 13.28 -6.80 7.53
C THR A 112 12.69 -7.30 8.85
N ALA A 113 12.57 -8.62 9.04
CA ALA A 113 12.04 -9.20 10.28
C ALA A 113 12.96 -8.95 11.48
N ARG A 114 14.28 -9.11 11.30
CA ARG A 114 15.27 -8.80 12.34
C ARG A 114 15.26 -7.31 12.71
N ALA A 115 15.15 -6.42 11.72
CA ALA A 115 15.04 -4.99 11.96
C ALA A 115 13.76 -4.62 12.73
N ALA A 116 12.62 -5.21 12.36
CA ALA A 116 11.34 -5.00 13.06
C ALA A 116 11.39 -5.49 14.52
N GLN A 117 11.96 -6.67 14.76
CA GLN A 117 12.17 -7.19 16.11
C GLN A 117 13.08 -6.26 16.93
N LYS A 118 14.24 -5.87 16.38
CA LYS A 118 15.17 -4.96 17.06
C LYS A 118 14.53 -3.60 17.40
N ALA A 119 13.69 -3.09 16.51
CA ALA A 119 12.94 -1.86 16.74
C ALA A 119 11.71 -2.04 17.65
N ASN A 120 11.38 -3.28 18.04
CA ASN A 120 10.16 -3.66 18.73
C ASN A 120 8.90 -3.09 18.05
N THR A 121 8.75 -3.41 16.76
CA THR A 121 7.59 -3.03 15.96
C THR A 121 7.08 -4.18 15.11
N LEU A 122 5.87 -3.99 14.54
CA LEU A 122 5.19 -4.95 13.69
C LEU A 122 5.86 -5.07 12.32
N MET A 123 6.06 -6.30 11.85
CA MET A 123 6.22 -6.62 10.43
C MET A 123 5.01 -7.38 9.91
N ILE A 124 4.47 -6.96 8.77
CA ILE A 124 3.46 -7.72 8.03
C ILE A 124 4.15 -8.40 6.85
N LEU A 125 4.25 -9.74 6.86
CA LEU A 125 4.86 -10.52 5.79
C LEU A 125 3.87 -10.69 4.61
N SER A 126 4.34 -10.61 3.36
CA SER A 126 3.48 -10.83 2.19
C SER A 126 3.31 -12.31 1.84
N THR A 127 2.14 -12.70 1.30
CA THR A 127 1.99 -13.99 0.59
C THR A 127 3.00 -14.14 -0.54
N LEU A 128 3.45 -13.02 -1.12
CA LEU A 128 4.34 -12.95 -2.27
C LEU A 128 5.81 -12.72 -1.88
N SER A 129 6.23 -13.29 -0.75
CA SER A 129 7.60 -13.16 -0.25
C SER A 129 8.56 -14.17 -0.91
N ASN A 130 9.85 -13.82 -0.97
CA ASN A 130 10.93 -14.69 -1.44
C ASN A 130 11.52 -15.60 -0.36
N THR A 131 10.91 -15.58 0.81
CA THR A 131 11.35 -16.32 1.98
C THR A 131 10.10 -16.94 2.57
N THR A 132 10.18 -18.17 3.05
CA THR A 132 9.03 -18.85 3.67
C THR A 132 8.64 -18.13 4.96
N LEU A 133 7.38 -18.30 5.38
CA LEU A 133 6.90 -17.67 6.62
C LEU A 133 7.59 -18.27 7.84
N GLU A 134 8.03 -19.53 7.76
CA GLU A 134 8.79 -20.26 8.78
C GLU A 134 10.20 -19.68 8.92
N ASP A 135 10.92 -19.49 7.80
CA ASP A 135 12.26 -18.90 7.82
C ASP A 135 12.22 -17.46 8.37
N VAL A 136 11.19 -16.69 8.02
CA VAL A 136 10.97 -15.34 8.57
C VAL A 136 10.68 -15.38 10.08
N ALA A 137 9.89 -16.36 10.54
CA ALA A 137 9.63 -16.54 11.97
C ALA A 137 10.90 -16.97 12.72
N ALA A 138 11.68 -17.87 12.15
CA ALA A 138 12.95 -18.34 12.73
C ALA A 138 14.02 -17.23 12.77
N ALA A 139 14.05 -16.35 11.77
CA ALA A 139 14.99 -15.23 11.74
C ALA A 139 14.71 -14.16 12.81
N ALA A 140 13.48 -14.10 13.33
CA ALA A 140 13.06 -13.12 14.32
C ALA A 140 12.13 -13.76 15.37
N PRO A 141 12.54 -14.74 16.17
CA PRO A 141 11.62 -15.53 17.00
C PRO A 141 10.72 -14.70 17.93
N GLU A 142 11.18 -13.55 18.41
CA GLU A 142 10.47 -12.69 19.37
C GLU A 142 9.71 -11.51 18.71
N GLY A 143 9.96 -11.26 17.42
CA GLY A 143 9.34 -10.14 16.72
C GLY A 143 7.81 -10.27 16.60
N LEU A 144 7.12 -9.14 16.58
CA LEU A 144 5.70 -9.12 16.27
C LEU A 144 5.48 -9.24 14.76
N ARG A 145 4.83 -10.32 14.32
CA ARG A 145 4.54 -10.58 12.90
C ARG A 145 3.07 -10.83 12.62
N TRP A 146 2.57 -10.21 11.57
CA TRP A 146 1.31 -10.55 10.92
C TRP A 146 1.57 -11.10 9.52
N PHE A 147 0.62 -11.87 8.98
CA PHE A 147 0.73 -12.47 7.66
C PHE A 147 -0.33 -11.87 6.72
N GLN A 148 0.10 -11.19 5.67
CA GLN A 148 -0.78 -10.73 4.61
C GLN A 148 -1.14 -11.89 3.70
N LEU A 149 -2.45 -12.07 3.48
CA LEU A 149 -3.03 -13.17 2.73
C LEU A 149 -3.67 -12.68 1.42
N TYR A 150 -3.30 -13.31 0.31
CA TYR A 150 -4.13 -13.41 -0.89
C TYR A 150 -4.86 -14.75 -0.86
N VAL A 151 -6.16 -14.75 -1.18
CA VAL A 151 -6.95 -15.98 -1.26
C VAL A 151 -6.77 -16.60 -2.64
N TYR A 152 -6.31 -17.84 -2.66
CA TYR A 152 -6.15 -18.63 -3.88
C TYR A 152 -7.50 -19.22 -4.30
N LYS A 153 -7.69 -19.44 -5.61
CA LYS A 153 -8.85 -20.18 -6.13
C LYS A 153 -8.94 -21.57 -5.52
N ASP A 154 -7.79 -22.23 -5.42
CA ASP A 154 -7.65 -23.43 -4.61
C ASP A 154 -7.64 -23.04 -3.13
N ARG A 155 -8.75 -23.33 -2.45
CA ARG A 155 -8.95 -23.00 -1.04
C ARG A 155 -8.09 -23.84 -0.11
N ASP A 156 -7.61 -25.01 -0.54
CA ASP A 156 -6.74 -25.85 0.27
C ASP A 156 -5.34 -25.25 0.41
N ILE A 157 -4.82 -24.60 -0.65
CA ILE A 157 -3.57 -23.82 -0.57
C ILE A 157 -3.71 -22.69 0.46
N THR A 158 -4.84 -21.98 0.41
CA THR A 158 -5.10 -20.88 1.36
C THR A 158 -5.17 -21.41 2.80
N LYS A 159 -5.84 -22.55 3.00
CA LYS A 159 -5.97 -23.20 4.31
C LYS A 159 -4.61 -23.65 4.87
N ASP A 160 -3.76 -24.25 4.04
CA ASP A 160 -2.39 -24.63 4.41
C ASP A 160 -1.58 -23.41 4.88
N LEU A 161 -1.60 -22.32 4.12
CA LEU A 161 -0.88 -21.09 4.48
C LEU A 161 -1.35 -20.50 5.81
N VAL A 162 -2.66 -20.47 6.04
CA VAL A 162 -3.24 -19.99 7.30
C VAL A 162 -2.78 -20.85 8.48
N GLN A 163 -2.83 -22.17 8.35
CA GLN A 163 -2.39 -23.09 9.40
C GLN A 163 -0.88 -22.99 9.67
N ARG A 164 -0.08 -22.81 8.63
CA ARG A 164 1.38 -22.60 8.76
C ARG A 164 1.72 -21.28 9.43
N ALA A 165 1.00 -20.21 9.09
CA ALA A 165 1.15 -18.91 9.76
C ALA A 165 0.81 -19.01 11.25
N GLU A 166 -0.29 -19.67 11.60
CA GLU A 166 -0.65 -19.95 12.99
C GLU A 166 0.44 -20.72 13.74
N LYS A 167 0.87 -21.86 13.19
CA LYS A 167 1.91 -22.71 13.78
C LYS A 167 3.24 -21.98 13.94
N SER A 168 3.54 -21.04 13.05
CA SER A 168 4.77 -20.23 13.08
C SER A 168 4.65 -18.98 13.98
N GLY A 169 3.58 -18.86 14.76
CA GLY A 169 3.43 -17.83 15.80
C GLY A 169 3.03 -16.44 15.28
N TYR A 170 2.58 -16.32 14.03
CA TYR A 170 2.01 -15.07 13.52
C TYR A 170 0.76 -14.71 14.33
N LYS A 171 0.51 -13.40 14.52
CA LYS A 171 -0.54 -12.92 15.45
C LYS A 171 -1.82 -12.44 14.78
N ALA A 172 -1.80 -12.21 13.47
CA ALA A 172 -2.98 -11.82 12.70
C ALA A 172 -2.80 -12.15 11.21
N LEU A 173 -3.94 -12.29 10.53
CA LEU A 173 -4.05 -12.35 9.08
C LEU A 173 -4.50 -10.99 8.55
N VAL A 174 -3.81 -10.50 7.51
CA VAL A 174 -4.13 -9.24 6.82
C VAL A 174 -4.61 -9.59 5.41
N VAL A 175 -5.91 -9.77 5.25
CA VAL A 175 -6.53 -10.21 3.99
C VAL A 175 -6.62 -9.03 3.03
N THR A 176 -6.00 -9.15 1.87
CA THR A 176 -5.99 -8.08 0.86
C THR A 176 -7.23 -8.19 -0.04
N VAL A 177 -8.12 -7.22 0.06
CA VAL A 177 -9.43 -7.21 -0.64
C VAL A 177 -9.47 -6.24 -1.83
N ASP A 178 -8.43 -5.41 -2.02
CA ASP A 178 -8.33 -4.38 -3.07
C ASP A 178 -7.72 -4.87 -4.39
N THR A 179 -7.27 -6.14 -4.45
CA THR A 179 -6.54 -6.67 -5.61
C THR A 179 -7.21 -7.95 -6.16
N PRO A 180 -8.50 -7.94 -6.55
CA PRO A 180 -9.08 -9.08 -7.28
C PRO A 180 -8.40 -9.28 -8.64
N LEU A 181 -7.88 -8.19 -9.21
CA LEU A 181 -7.03 -8.16 -10.39
C LEU A 181 -5.86 -7.21 -10.14
N PHE A 182 -4.69 -7.51 -10.71
CA PHE A 182 -3.54 -6.62 -10.61
C PHE A 182 -3.75 -5.31 -11.37
N GLY A 183 -3.40 -4.19 -10.74
CA GLY A 183 -3.35 -2.87 -11.36
C GLY A 183 -2.39 -2.81 -12.56
N LYS A 184 -2.63 -1.87 -13.47
CA LYS A 184 -1.79 -1.65 -14.65
C LYS A 184 -0.59 -0.78 -14.28
N GLN A 185 0.61 -1.35 -14.29
CA GLN A 185 1.86 -0.59 -14.12
C GLN A 185 2.41 -0.21 -15.50
N ASN A 186 2.13 1.00 -15.97
CA ASN A 186 2.46 1.42 -17.34
C ASN A 186 3.98 1.48 -17.59
N ARG A 187 4.76 2.00 -16.64
CA ARG A 187 6.25 2.07 -16.72
C ARG A 187 6.86 0.69 -16.95
N ARG A 188 6.49 -0.27 -16.10
CA ARG A 188 6.95 -1.67 -16.22
C ARG A 188 6.49 -2.38 -17.51
N ARG A 189 5.28 -2.06 -18.01
CA ARG A 189 4.78 -2.62 -19.28
C ARG A 189 5.54 -2.05 -20.49
N GLN A 190 5.84 -0.76 -20.48
CA GLN A 190 6.62 -0.11 -21.54
C GLN A 190 8.02 -0.72 -21.64
N GLU A 191 8.62 -1.06 -20.49
CA GLU A 191 9.95 -1.66 -20.42
C GLU A 191 9.96 -3.19 -20.56
N GLN A 192 8.79 -3.83 -20.72
CA GLN A 192 8.62 -5.29 -20.85
C GLN A 192 9.29 -6.11 -19.74
N LEU A 193 9.41 -5.53 -18.54
CA LEU A 193 10.18 -6.12 -17.46
C LEU A 193 9.37 -7.20 -16.70
N HIS A 194 9.96 -8.38 -16.53
CA HIS A 194 9.33 -9.54 -15.91
C HIS A 194 10.07 -10.00 -14.65
N ILE A 195 9.33 -10.25 -13.57
CA ILE A 195 9.89 -10.91 -12.38
C ILE A 195 10.04 -12.39 -12.70
N ALA A 196 11.27 -12.89 -12.61
CA ALA A 196 11.59 -14.30 -12.66
C ALA A 196 11.59 -14.91 -11.26
N GLY A 197 11.24 -16.19 -11.17
CA GLY A 197 11.04 -16.88 -9.89
C GLY A 197 9.69 -16.54 -9.26
N GLY A 198 9.03 -17.55 -8.71
CA GLY A 198 7.81 -17.38 -7.94
C GLY A 198 8.08 -17.01 -6.48
N PRO A 199 7.04 -16.69 -5.71
CA PRO A 199 7.15 -16.55 -4.26
C PRO A 199 7.38 -17.92 -3.61
N ASP A 200 8.24 -17.96 -2.60
CA ASP A 200 8.47 -19.16 -1.77
C ASP A 200 7.38 -19.29 -0.71
N CYS A 201 6.84 -18.16 -0.25
CA CYS A 201 5.85 -18.11 0.83
C CYS A 201 4.53 -18.84 0.54
N GLY A 202 4.21 -19.10 -0.72
CA GLY A 202 2.87 -19.49 -1.18
C GLY A 202 2.75 -20.91 -1.77
N GLN A 203 3.82 -21.70 -1.84
CA GLN A 203 3.78 -23.04 -2.44
C GLN A 203 4.47 -24.10 -1.56
N PRO A 204 3.74 -25.12 -1.05
CA PRO A 204 4.32 -26.18 -0.24
C PRO A 204 5.43 -26.92 -0.98
N GLY A 205 6.59 -27.10 -0.34
CA GLY A 205 7.69 -27.93 -0.86
C GLY A 205 8.40 -27.39 -2.11
N ARG A 206 8.06 -26.19 -2.59
CA ARG A 206 8.73 -25.55 -3.75
C ARG A 206 9.57 -24.38 -3.27
N ARG A 207 10.88 -24.58 -3.24
CA ARG A 207 11.86 -23.48 -3.13
C ARG A 207 12.20 -23.03 -4.54
N TRP A 208 11.75 -21.84 -4.93
CA TRP A 208 12.06 -21.29 -6.24
C TRP A 208 13.57 -20.95 -6.28
N ARG A 209 14.23 -21.23 -7.41
CA ARG A 209 15.61 -20.78 -7.61
C ARG A 209 15.61 -19.24 -7.56
N ARG A 210 16.65 -18.70 -6.90
CA ARG A 210 16.90 -17.27 -6.60
C ARG A 210 16.06 -16.28 -7.45
N PRO A 211 15.25 -15.41 -6.81
CA PRO A 211 14.75 -14.20 -7.46
C PRO A 211 15.94 -13.35 -7.88
N GLY A 212 16.02 -12.97 -9.16
CA GLY A 212 17.09 -12.11 -9.67
C GLY A 212 17.68 -12.45 -11.04
N SER A 213 17.34 -13.59 -11.66
CA SER A 213 17.78 -13.85 -13.05
C SER A 213 16.75 -13.35 -14.06
N LEU A 214 17.12 -12.44 -14.97
CA LEU A 214 16.31 -12.16 -16.16
C LEU A 214 16.10 -13.46 -16.94
N VAL A 215 14.85 -13.84 -17.21
CA VAL A 215 14.53 -14.95 -18.12
C VAL A 215 13.66 -14.38 -19.23
N GLN A 216 14.05 -14.59 -20.49
CA GLN A 216 13.15 -14.38 -21.63
C GLN A 216 11.99 -15.38 -21.50
N GLY A 217 10.77 -14.88 -21.24
CA GLY A 217 9.58 -15.72 -21.06
C GLY A 217 8.44 -15.02 -20.33
N GLN A 218 7.34 -15.75 -20.07
CA GLN A 218 6.21 -15.21 -19.31
C GLN A 218 6.62 -15.01 -17.84
N GLY A 219 6.67 -13.76 -17.38
CA GLY A 219 6.93 -13.45 -15.96
C GLY A 219 5.90 -14.05 -15.00
N TRP A 220 6.18 -14.03 -13.70
CA TRP A 220 5.31 -14.64 -12.68
C TRP A 220 3.90 -14.02 -12.58
N LEU A 221 3.71 -12.75 -12.95
CA LEU A 221 2.43 -12.04 -12.75
C LEU A 221 1.25 -12.54 -13.61
N PRO A 222 1.42 -12.90 -14.90
CA PRO A 222 0.44 -13.67 -15.65
C PRO A 222 -0.05 -14.93 -14.91
N THR A 223 0.86 -15.69 -14.28
CA THR A 223 0.53 -16.86 -13.46
C THR A 223 -0.20 -16.46 -12.17
N ALA A 224 0.20 -15.36 -11.53
CA ALA A 224 -0.49 -14.86 -10.34
C ALA A 224 -1.97 -14.54 -10.59
N LYS A 225 -2.30 -13.99 -11.77
CA LYS A 225 -3.70 -13.72 -12.17
C LYS A 225 -4.56 -14.97 -12.27
N THR A 226 -3.95 -16.13 -12.56
CA THR A 226 -4.70 -17.38 -12.65
C THR A 226 -4.83 -18.05 -11.28
N LEU A 227 -3.92 -17.77 -10.35
CA LEU A 227 -3.88 -18.36 -9.00
C LEU A 227 -4.83 -17.70 -7.99
N PHE A 228 -4.95 -16.37 -8.00
CA PHE A 228 -5.79 -15.65 -7.05
C PHE A 228 -7.24 -15.59 -7.49
N ASP A 229 -8.13 -15.60 -6.51
CA ASP A 229 -9.56 -15.64 -6.75
C ASP A 229 -10.14 -14.22 -6.89
N PRO A 230 -10.66 -13.83 -8.07
CA PRO A 230 -11.30 -12.53 -8.26
C PRO A 230 -12.76 -12.50 -7.75
N SER A 231 -13.34 -13.64 -7.36
CA SER A 231 -14.76 -13.77 -6.98
C SER A 231 -15.03 -13.61 -5.48
N LEU A 232 -14.02 -13.16 -4.71
CA LEU A 232 -14.14 -13.00 -3.26
C LEU A 232 -15.27 -12.05 -2.87
N THR A 233 -15.98 -12.44 -1.82
CA THR A 233 -17.06 -11.71 -1.17
C THR A 233 -16.82 -11.62 0.33
N TRP A 234 -17.71 -10.93 1.05
CA TRP A 234 -17.68 -10.91 2.51
C TRP A 234 -17.94 -12.29 3.15
N ASP A 235 -18.56 -13.23 2.43
CA ASP A 235 -18.72 -14.59 2.93
C ASP A 235 -17.39 -15.35 2.98
N ASP A 236 -16.43 -15.04 2.11
CA ASP A 236 -15.08 -15.60 2.17
C ASP A 236 -14.32 -15.14 3.42
N ILE A 237 -14.63 -13.94 3.93
CA ILE A 237 -14.10 -13.47 5.21
C ILE A 237 -14.67 -14.28 6.37
N LYS A 238 -15.96 -14.63 6.33
CA LYS A 238 -16.59 -15.53 7.32
C LYS A 238 -15.98 -16.93 7.25
N TRP A 239 -15.75 -17.45 6.06
CA TRP A 239 -15.05 -18.72 5.84
C TRP A 239 -13.61 -18.69 6.38
N LEU A 240 -12.83 -17.65 6.09
CA LEU A 240 -11.47 -17.53 6.63
C LEU A 240 -11.47 -17.55 8.16
N ARG A 241 -12.44 -16.89 8.79
CA ARG A 241 -12.61 -16.89 10.25
C ARG A 241 -13.02 -18.25 10.81
N SER A 242 -13.62 -19.15 10.03
CA SER A 242 -13.98 -20.49 10.51
C SER A 242 -12.80 -21.47 10.51
N ILE A 243 -11.73 -21.14 9.78
CA ILE A 243 -10.54 -22.01 9.64
C ILE A 243 -9.32 -21.53 10.44
N THR A 244 -9.44 -20.44 11.22
CA THR A 244 -8.34 -19.83 11.99
C THR A 244 -8.82 -19.18 13.28
N ASN A 245 -7.96 -19.17 14.29
CA ASN A 245 -8.13 -18.40 15.52
C ASN A 245 -7.40 -17.05 15.48
N LEU A 246 -6.61 -16.79 14.44
CA LEU A 246 -5.93 -15.50 14.27
C LEU A 246 -6.95 -14.37 14.08
N LYS A 247 -6.55 -13.16 14.50
CA LYS A 247 -7.33 -11.96 14.19
C LYS A 247 -7.27 -11.72 12.67
N VAL A 248 -8.42 -11.49 12.05
CA VAL A 248 -8.52 -11.21 10.61
C VAL A 248 -8.73 -9.72 10.39
N ILE A 249 -7.87 -9.12 9.57
CA ILE A 249 -7.86 -7.70 9.23
C ILE A 249 -8.12 -7.55 7.73
N ALA A 250 -9.12 -6.76 7.35
CA ALA A 250 -9.35 -6.39 5.96
C ALA A 250 -8.42 -5.24 5.55
N LYS A 251 -7.54 -5.49 4.57
CA LYS A 251 -6.66 -4.50 3.94
C LYS A 251 -7.20 -4.12 2.56
N GLY A 252 -7.35 -2.83 2.32
CA GLY A 252 -7.75 -2.29 1.02
C GLY A 252 -9.13 -1.62 0.99
N VAL A 253 -9.79 -1.53 2.15
CA VAL A 253 -11.06 -0.84 2.32
C VAL A 253 -10.89 0.67 2.14
N LEU A 254 -11.70 1.27 1.26
CA LEU A 254 -11.67 2.70 0.95
C LEU A 254 -12.98 3.43 1.27
N THR A 255 -14.07 2.69 1.52
CA THR A 255 -15.40 3.25 1.78
C THR A 255 -15.81 3.02 3.24
N ALA A 256 -16.72 3.88 3.74
CA ALA A 256 -17.26 3.71 5.09
C ALA A 256 -18.20 2.49 5.16
N GLU A 257 -18.87 2.16 4.07
CA GLU A 257 -19.75 1.02 3.88
C GLU A 257 -18.98 -0.29 4.08
N ASP A 258 -17.83 -0.43 3.39
CA ASP A 258 -16.98 -1.62 3.49
C ASP A 258 -16.32 -1.72 4.87
N ALA A 259 -15.97 -0.59 5.49
CA ALA A 259 -15.50 -0.60 6.88
C ALA A 259 -16.59 -1.10 7.84
N ARG A 260 -17.85 -0.70 7.64
CA ARG A 260 -19.00 -1.22 8.42
C ARG A 260 -19.22 -2.70 8.17
N ASN A 261 -19.08 -3.18 6.94
CA ASN A 261 -19.20 -4.60 6.61
C ASN A 261 -18.09 -5.42 7.30
N ALA A 262 -16.84 -4.95 7.26
CA ALA A 262 -15.74 -5.59 7.97
C ALA A 262 -16.04 -5.72 9.47
N VAL A 263 -16.55 -4.67 10.12
CA VAL A 263 -16.90 -4.71 11.55
C VAL A 263 -18.08 -5.64 11.83
N LYS A 264 -19.13 -5.63 11.00
CA LYS A 264 -20.29 -6.54 11.13
C LYS A 264 -19.85 -8.00 11.11
N ASP A 265 -18.94 -8.33 10.20
CA ASP A 265 -18.38 -9.68 10.07
C ASP A 265 -17.26 -9.97 11.10
N ARG A 266 -17.12 -9.11 12.12
CA ARG A 266 -16.13 -9.17 13.21
C ARG A 266 -14.69 -9.24 12.73
N CYS A 267 -14.41 -8.62 11.60
CA CYS A 267 -13.06 -8.29 11.14
C CYS A 267 -12.64 -6.90 11.60
N PHE A 268 -11.35 -6.77 11.90
CA PHE A 268 -10.75 -5.46 12.08
C PHE A 268 -10.44 -4.87 10.70
N TRP A 269 -10.40 -3.55 10.59
CA TRP A 269 -10.05 -2.87 9.34
C TRP A 269 -8.91 -1.90 9.61
N HIS A 270 -7.98 -1.80 8.65
CA HIS A 270 -6.93 -0.78 8.68
C HIS A 270 -7.06 0.13 7.44
N PRO A 271 -7.33 1.44 7.60
CA PRO A 271 -7.71 2.31 6.48
C PRO A 271 -6.61 2.56 5.44
N ARG A 272 -5.33 2.35 5.76
CA ARG A 272 -4.23 2.75 4.87
C ARG A 272 -2.99 1.84 4.98
N LEU A 273 -3.10 0.62 4.48
CA LEU A 273 -1.91 -0.08 3.94
C LEU A 273 -2.00 0.07 2.42
N GLN A 274 -1.05 0.80 1.83
CA GLN A 274 -1.08 1.23 0.42
C GLN A 274 -1.77 0.21 -0.50
N PRO A 275 -2.99 0.50 -0.97
CA PRO A 275 -3.53 -0.21 -2.11
C PRO A 275 -2.66 0.15 -3.31
N ARG A 276 -2.13 -0.85 -4.03
CA ARG A 276 -1.66 -0.63 -5.40
C ARG A 276 -2.94 -0.47 -6.25
N CYS A 277 -3.56 0.71 -6.15
CA CYS A 277 -4.94 0.93 -6.59
C CYS A 277 -5.11 0.76 -8.10
N SER A 278 -5.92 -0.21 -8.49
CA SER A 278 -6.76 -0.16 -9.69
C SER A 278 -7.89 0.85 -9.47
N ALA A 279 -7.85 1.99 -10.17
CA ALA A 279 -8.99 2.89 -10.26
C ALA A 279 -9.67 2.68 -11.62
N THR A 280 -10.80 1.97 -11.65
CA THR A 280 -11.79 2.15 -12.72
C THR A 280 -12.74 3.24 -12.26
N GLY A 281 -12.63 4.41 -12.87
CA GLY A 281 -13.45 5.56 -12.53
C GLY A 281 -14.93 5.36 -12.82
N ARG A 282 -15.77 5.90 -11.95
CA ARG A 282 -17.03 6.52 -12.35
C ARG A 282 -17.05 7.94 -11.82
N SER A 283 -17.10 8.87 -12.76
CA SER A 283 -17.38 10.28 -12.56
C SER A 283 -18.89 10.44 -12.44
N ASP A 284 -19.43 10.49 -11.23
CA ASP A 284 -20.79 10.97 -11.03
C ASP A 284 -20.72 12.46 -10.64
N ILE A 285 -20.83 13.30 -11.67
CA ILE A 285 -21.16 14.71 -11.54
C ILE A 285 -22.64 14.76 -11.14
N HIS A 286 -22.92 14.94 -9.85
CA HIS A 286 -24.26 15.32 -9.40
C HIS A 286 -24.43 16.83 -9.53
N ASN A 287 -24.99 17.25 -10.66
CA ASN A 287 -25.65 18.53 -10.79
C ASN A 287 -27.09 18.36 -10.27
N ARG A 288 -27.42 19.00 -9.13
CA ARG A 288 -28.79 19.03 -8.60
C ARG A 288 -29.56 20.15 -9.32
N GLY A 289 -30.65 19.78 -9.98
CA GLY A 289 -31.72 20.69 -10.44
C GLY A 289 -33.07 19.95 -10.32
N PRO A 290 -34.17 20.63 -9.95
CA PRO A 290 -35.35 19.99 -9.39
C PRO A 290 -36.28 19.38 -10.46
N ALA A 291 -37.06 18.41 -10.00
CA ALA A 291 -38.08 17.67 -10.74
C ALA A 291 -39.23 18.57 -11.23
N GLY A 292 -39.77 18.22 -12.40
CA GLY A 292 -41.00 18.75 -12.97
C GLY A 292 -41.49 17.81 -14.08
N ASP A 293 -42.78 17.53 -14.05
CA ASP A 293 -43.46 16.39 -14.64
C ASP A 293 -43.73 16.44 -16.16
N HIS A 294 -44.00 15.22 -16.67
CA HIS A 294 -44.99 14.85 -17.69
C HIS A 294 -44.77 15.10 -19.20
N GLN A 295 -45.03 13.98 -19.91
CA GLN A 295 -45.70 13.80 -21.20
C GLN A 295 -44.90 13.52 -22.49
N SER A 296 -45.56 12.64 -23.25
CA SER A 296 -45.20 11.85 -24.42
C SER A 296 -45.13 12.62 -25.73
N SER A 297 -44.30 12.14 -26.67
CA SER A 297 -44.66 11.71 -28.05
C SER A 297 -43.61 12.03 -29.13
N SER A 298 -43.34 10.99 -29.94
CA SER A 298 -43.08 10.95 -31.40
C SER A 298 -42.07 11.84 -32.16
N THR A 299 -41.34 11.12 -33.02
CA THR A 299 -40.91 11.44 -34.43
C THR A 299 -39.66 12.28 -34.75
N LEU A 300 -38.71 11.59 -35.41
CA LEU A 300 -37.98 11.89 -36.66
C LEU A 300 -37.39 13.30 -36.92
N GLY A 301 -36.10 13.36 -37.27
CA GLY A 301 -35.56 14.45 -38.10
C GLY A 301 -34.03 14.59 -38.11
N ARG A 302 -33.41 14.38 -39.29
CA ARG A 302 -31.98 14.54 -39.61
C ARG A 302 -31.55 16.03 -39.64
N GLY A 303 -30.27 16.33 -39.39
CA GLY A 303 -29.67 17.64 -39.76
C GLY A 303 -28.21 17.88 -39.31
N VAL A 304 -27.35 18.19 -40.27
CA VAL A 304 -25.86 18.36 -40.28
C VAL A 304 -25.36 19.64 -39.55
N PRO A 305 -24.04 19.78 -39.18
CA PRO A 305 -23.55 20.75 -38.21
C PRO A 305 -22.89 22.01 -38.81
N GLY A 306 -22.76 23.08 -38.00
CA GLY A 306 -22.09 24.33 -38.40
C GLY A 306 -21.27 25.02 -37.29
N ARG A 307 -19.95 25.10 -37.54
CA ARG A 307 -18.96 26.20 -37.30
C ARG A 307 -18.93 26.95 -35.95
N ARG A 308 -17.85 26.84 -35.17
CA ARG A 308 -16.60 27.68 -35.13
C ARG A 308 -16.80 29.18 -34.81
N HIS A 309 -16.26 29.62 -33.66
CA HIS A 309 -15.31 30.75 -33.44
C HIS A 309 -15.25 31.08 -31.94
N SER A 310 -14.14 30.86 -31.23
CA SER A 310 -12.89 31.63 -31.12
C SER A 310 -12.94 32.90 -30.27
N SER A 311 -12.21 32.82 -29.16
CA SER A 311 -11.20 33.78 -28.68
C SER A 311 -11.58 34.93 -27.75
N ARG A 312 -10.58 35.17 -26.88
CA ARG A 312 -10.22 36.35 -26.08
C ARG A 312 -10.75 36.40 -24.66
N ASP A 313 -9.88 36.14 -23.69
CA ASP A 313 -8.89 37.08 -23.08
C ASP A 313 -9.55 38.15 -22.22
N ARG A 314 -9.29 38.08 -20.91
CA ARG A 314 -9.09 39.25 -20.05
C ARG A 314 -8.42 38.85 -18.73
N ARG A 315 -7.21 39.36 -18.55
CA ARG A 315 -6.52 39.49 -17.25
C ARG A 315 -7.16 40.62 -16.44
N HIS A 316 -7.17 40.49 -15.13
CA HIS A 316 -6.79 41.48 -14.10
C HIS A 316 -7.16 40.88 -12.73
N GLN A 317 -6.16 40.53 -11.90
CA GLN A 317 -5.66 41.31 -10.77
C GLN A 317 -6.75 41.80 -9.79
N GLY A 318 -6.64 41.37 -8.54
CA GLY A 318 -7.52 41.81 -7.45
C GLY A 318 -7.24 41.11 -6.13
N SER A 319 -6.05 41.32 -5.58
CA SER A 319 -5.71 41.06 -4.18
C SER A 319 -6.63 41.85 -3.24
N ARG A 320 -7.28 41.20 -2.26
CA ARG A 320 -7.76 41.87 -1.05
C ARG A 320 -7.59 40.99 0.18
N ALA A 321 -6.69 41.46 1.06
CA ALA A 321 -6.62 41.11 2.46
C ALA A 321 -7.93 41.45 3.18
N TRP A 322 -8.30 40.66 4.18
CA TRP A 322 -9.34 41.01 5.15
C TRP A 322 -8.73 41.14 6.54
N SER A 323 -8.91 42.34 7.08
CA SER A 323 -8.50 42.80 8.39
C SER A 323 -9.41 42.27 9.50
N GLN A 324 -8.83 42.16 10.69
CA GLN A 324 -9.51 41.99 11.97
C GLN A 324 -10.45 43.16 12.30
N SER A 325 -11.58 42.86 12.93
CA SER A 325 -11.99 43.37 14.26
C SER A 325 -13.52 43.35 14.44
N ARG A 326 -14.00 42.61 15.45
CA ARG A 326 -14.59 43.22 16.65
C ARG A 326 -15.04 42.16 17.65
N LEU A 327 -14.48 42.30 18.83
CA LEU A 327 -14.89 41.72 20.11
C LEU A 327 -16.18 42.40 20.60
N ARG A 328 -17.10 41.61 21.18
CA ARG A 328 -17.85 41.98 22.39
C ARG A 328 -18.02 40.71 23.25
N GLY A 329 -17.50 40.76 24.47
CA GLY A 329 -17.89 39.87 25.58
C GLY A 329 -19.25 40.29 26.15
N THR A 330 -19.83 39.69 27.19
CA THR A 330 -19.31 38.95 28.36
C THR A 330 -20.47 38.05 28.95
N PRO A 331 -20.47 37.58 30.22
CA PRO A 331 -20.11 36.21 30.60
C PRO A 331 -21.24 35.44 31.34
N GLY A 332 -21.05 34.14 31.59
CA GLY A 332 -21.92 33.35 32.45
C GLY A 332 -21.18 32.16 33.08
N THR A 333 -20.77 32.33 34.34
CA THR A 333 -20.27 31.32 35.29
C THR A 333 -21.42 30.50 35.89
N LEU A 334 -21.12 29.24 36.25
CA LEU A 334 -21.68 28.33 37.29
C LEU A 334 -21.58 26.89 36.74
N GLY A 335 -21.11 25.85 37.41
CA GLY A 335 -20.65 25.60 38.78
C GLY A 335 -20.31 24.10 38.86
N ALA A 336 -19.42 23.73 39.79
CA ALA A 336 -18.96 22.36 40.04
C ALA A 336 -19.92 21.58 40.98
N GLY A 337 -19.74 20.24 41.01
CA GLY A 337 -20.32 19.29 41.98
C GLY A 337 -20.98 18.10 41.25
N VAL A 338 -20.64 16.83 41.47
CA VAL A 338 -19.88 16.10 42.51
C VAL A 338 -19.15 14.94 41.83
#